data_AF-A0A1H5LX32-F1
#
_entry.id   AF-A0A1H5LX32-F1
#
_cell.length_a   1.000
_cell.length_b   1.000
_cell.length_c   1.000
_cell.angle_alpha   90.00
_cell.angle_beta   90.00
_cell.angle_gamma   90.00
#
_symmetry.space_group_name_H-M   'P 1'
#
loop_
_entity.id
_entity.type
_entity.pdbx_description
1 polymer ?
#
loop_
_entity_poly.entity_id
_entity_poly.type
_entity_poly.pdbx_seq_one_letter_code
_entity_poly.pdbx_strand_id
1 'polypeptide(L)'
;MRSIILVLFVLLVGCGTTSNSFNSQEVMRDATDIPAYFENPAAVPGEKVCKSPLIDPRDGTKISFLRASWPMADYEVPKGKYGVGSSELLRVNCESGEVVGIVKR
;
A
#
# COMPACT_ATOMS: atom_id res chain seq x y z
N MET A 1 16.17 -51.96 -31.69
CA MET A 1 16.81 -50.76 -32.27
C MET A 1 15.71 -49.77 -32.58
N ARG A 2 15.81 -48.57 -31.99
CA ARG A 2 15.39 -47.27 -32.55
C ARG A 2 13.95 -47.20 -33.03
N SER A 3 13.08 -46.50 -32.32
CA SER A 3 12.70 -45.11 -32.65
C SER A 3 11.16 -45.14 -32.51
N ILE A 4 10.45 -44.28 -31.80
CA ILE A 4 10.59 -42.85 -31.68
C ILE A 4 9.76 -42.48 -30.43
N ILE A 5 10.45 -41.94 -29.44
CA ILE A 5 9.88 -41.06 -28.43
C ILE A 5 9.55 -39.77 -29.20
N LEU A 6 8.27 -39.46 -29.44
CA LEU A 6 7.87 -38.12 -29.82
C LEU A 6 6.52 -37.77 -29.20
N VAL A 7 6.58 -37.10 -28.07
CA VAL A 7 6.16 -35.70 -27.93
C VAL A 7 4.65 -35.54 -28.13
N LEU A 8 3.91 -35.78 -27.06
CA LEU A 8 2.61 -35.13 -26.85
C LEU A 8 2.48 -34.67 -25.40
N PHE A 9 3.57 -34.10 -24.87
CA PHE A 9 3.53 -33.26 -23.67
C PHE A 9 3.00 -31.89 -24.12
N VAL A 10 1.68 -31.80 -24.30
CA VAL A 10 0.98 -30.55 -24.57
C VAL A 10 1.17 -29.66 -23.35
N LEU A 11 2.02 -28.66 -23.55
CA LEU A 11 2.40 -27.64 -22.59
C LEU A 11 1.15 -26.95 -22.05
N LEU A 12 0.84 -27.25 -20.78
CA LEU A 12 -0.04 -26.47 -19.94
C LEU A 12 0.62 -25.09 -19.72
N VAL A 13 0.46 -24.18 -20.67
CA VAL A 13 0.80 -22.77 -20.49
C VAL A 13 -0.31 -22.16 -19.64
N GLY A 14 -0.20 -22.35 -18.32
CA GLY A 14 -1.05 -21.68 -17.35
C GLY A 14 -0.77 -20.18 -17.38
N CYS A 15 -1.79 -19.40 -17.74
CA CYS A 15 -1.76 -17.96 -17.58
C CYS A 15 -1.84 -17.65 -16.07
N GLY A 16 -0.67 -17.48 -15.44
CA GLY A 16 -0.59 -17.01 -14.07
C GLY A 16 -0.85 -15.51 -14.02
N THR A 17 -2.13 -15.11 -13.97
CA THR A 17 -2.48 -13.74 -13.59
C THR A 17 -2.08 -13.55 -12.14
N THR A 18 -0.91 -12.98 -11.88
CA THR A 18 -0.54 -12.50 -10.55
C THR A 18 -1.38 -11.25 -10.28
N SER A 19 -2.61 -11.44 -9.81
CA SER A 19 -3.34 -10.35 -9.17
C SER A 19 -2.53 -9.98 -7.93
N ASN A 20 -1.86 -8.83 -7.98
CA ASN A 20 -1.25 -8.22 -6.80
C ASN A 20 -2.42 -7.80 -5.91
N SER A 21 -3.01 -8.77 -5.23
CA SER A 21 -4.18 -8.58 -4.42
C SER A 21 -3.76 -7.54 -3.39
N PHE A 22 -4.41 -6.37 -3.40
CA PHE A 22 -4.47 -5.52 -2.23
C PHE A 22 -5.24 -6.36 -1.22
N ASN A 23 -4.53 -7.34 -0.66
CA ASN A 23 -5.04 -8.14 0.41
C ASN A 23 -5.28 -7.10 1.50
N SER A 24 -6.39 -7.24 2.20
CA SER A 24 -6.67 -6.56 3.45
C SER A 24 -5.62 -7.00 4.47
N GLN A 25 -4.34 -6.75 4.18
CA GLN A 25 -3.20 -7.19 4.96
C GLN A 25 -3.47 -6.69 6.35
N GLU A 26 -3.49 -7.65 7.27
CA GLU A 26 -3.78 -7.43 8.66
C GLU A 26 -2.86 -6.32 9.17
N VAL A 27 -3.45 -5.38 9.88
CA VAL A 27 -2.69 -4.32 10.55
C VAL A 27 -1.76 -5.02 11.53
N MET A 28 -0.45 -4.90 11.30
CA MET A 28 0.54 -5.62 12.08
C MET A 28 0.68 -5.04 13.49
N ARG A 29 0.54 -3.71 13.59
CA ARG A 29 0.67 -2.92 14.82
C ARG A 29 0.24 -1.49 14.57
N ASP A 30 -0.01 -0.77 15.66
CA ASP A 30 -0.31 0.66 15.61
C ASP A 30 0.90 1.48 15.17
N ALA A 31 0.62 2.57 14.48
CA ALA A 31 1.62 3.61 14.23
C ALA A 31 1.86 4.41 15.52
N THR A 32 3.05 4.98 15.66
CA THR A 32 3.44 5.77 16.84
C THR A 32 3.73 7.20 16.42
N ASP A 33 3.60 8.17 17.33
CA ASP A 33 3.93 9.59 17.04
C ASP A 33 3.30 10.13 15.74
N ILE A 34 2.06 9.75 15.45
CA ILE A 34 1.30 10.26 14.29
C ILE A 34 0.71 11.64 14.59
N PRO A 35 0.58 12.54 13.59
CA PRO A 35 -0.16 13.78 13.79
C PRO A 35 -1.65 13.50 14.00
N ALA A 36 -2.38 14.49 14.51
CA ALA A 36 -3.83 14.40 14.61
C ALA A 36 -4.50 14.23 13.23
N TYR A 37 -3.89 14.80 12.19
CA TYR A 37 -4.29 14.63 10.79
C TYR A 37 -3.09 14.91 9.88
N PHE A 38 -3.09 14.33 8.68
CA PHE A 38 -2.20 14.76 7.61
C PHE A 38 -2.92 15.75 6.69
N GLU A 39 -2.20 16.79 6.26
CA GLU A 39 -2.70 17.72 5.26
C GLU A 39 -2.60 17.11 3.86
N ASN A 40 -3.66 17.28 3.07
CA ASN A 40 -3.69 16.90 1.67
C ASN A 40 -3.75 18.17 0.81
N PRO A 41 -2.62 18.69 0.31
CA PRO A 41 -2.59 19.93 -0.47
C PRO A 41 -3.32 19.80 -1.82
N ALA A 42 -3.57 18.57 -2.28
CA ALA A 42 -4.28 18.29 -3.53
C ALA A 42 -5.77 17.97 -3.31
N ALA A 43 -6.28 18.07 -2.07
CA ALA A 43 -7.68 17.80 -1.78
C ALA A 43 -8.58 18.82 -2.47
N VAL A 44 -9.58 18.32 -3.20
CA VAL A 44 -10.70 19.14 -3.69
C VAL A 44 -11.84 18.97 -2.69
N PRO A 45 -12.54 20.05 -2.29
CA PRO A 45 -13.70 19.93 -1.40
C PRO A 45 -14.71 18.90 -1.92
N GLY A 46 -15.07 17.93 -1.07
CA GLY A 46 -16.00 16.85 -1.41
C GLY A 46 -15.36 15.57 -1.98
N GLU A 47 -14.07 15.58 -2.29
CA GLU A 47 -13.36 14.35 -2.66
C GLU A 47 -12.92 13.56 -1.43
N LYS A 48 -13.38 12.32 -1.34
CA LYS A 48 -12.89 11.34 -0.37
C LYS A 48 -11.86 10.45 -1.07
N VAL A 49 -10.65 10.94 -1.32
CA VAL A 49 -9.57 10.14 -1.92
C VAL A 49 -8.26 10.53 -1.26
N CYS A 50 -7.49 9.57 -0.74
CA CYS A 50 -6.15 9.89 -0.28
C CYS A 50 -5.27 10.19 -1.50
N LYS A 51 -4.69 11.39 -1.55
CA LYS A 51 -3.78 11.82 -2.61
C LYS A 51 -2.35 11.84 -2.11
N SER A 52 -1.41 12.02 -3.04
CA SER A 52 0.01 12.15 -2.74
C SER A 52 0.50 13.56 -3.05
N PRO A 53 1.44 14.11 -2.26
CA PRO A 53 1.83 13.63 -0.93
C PRO A 53 0.76 13.99 0.12
N LEU A 54 0.73 13.26 1.23
CA LEU A 54 0.16 13.79 2.46
C LEU A 54 1.29 14.42 3.29
N ILE A 55 0.98 15.48 4.04
CA ILE A 55 1.96 16.31 4.75
C ILE A 55 1.65 16.30 6.25
N ASP A 56 2.64 16.02 7.08
CA ASP A 56 2.53 16.22 8.53
C ASP A 56 2.61 17.72 8.84
N PRO A 57 1.55 18.35 9.40
CA PRO A 57 1.54 19.78 9.68
C PRO A 57 2.50 20.19 10.80
N ARG A 58 3.00 19.25 11.61
CA ARG A 58 3.89 19.53 12.74
C ARG A 58 5.31 19.87 12.29
N ASP A 59 5.79 19.22 11.22
CA ASP A 59 7.19 19.34 10.77
C ASP A 59 7.40 19.33 9.25
N GLY A 60 6.32 19.24 8.45
CA GLY A 60 6.38 19.22 7.00
C GLY A 60 6.80 17.88 6.38
N THR A 61 6.87 16.80 7.16
CA THR A 61 7.18 15.45 6.65
C THR A 61 6.17 15.04 5.58
N LYS A 62 6.68 14.62 4.41
CA LYS A 62 5.85 14.15 3.29
C LYS A 62 5.80 12.63 3.26
N ILE A 63 4.61 12.07 3.20
CA ILE A 63 4.39 10.64 2.94
C ILE A 63 3.83 10.45 1.53
N SER A 64 4.28 9.41 0.85
CA SER A 64 4.03 9.20 -0.59
C SER A 64 3.10 8.03 -0.81
N PHE A 65 2.05 8.22 -1.60
CA PHE A 65 1.12 7.15 -1.96
C PHE A 65 1.83 6.01 -2.66
N LEU A 66 1.57 4.76 -2.25
CA LEU A 66 2.06 3.58 -2.95
C LEU A 66 0.93 2.81 -3.65
N ARG A 67 -0.14 2.49 -2.92
CA ARG A 67 -1.26 1.70 -3.43
C ARG A 67 -2.53 1.97 -2.65
N ALA A 68 -3.69 1.69 -3.24
CA ALA A 68 -4.98 1.78 -2.56
C ALA A 68 -5.95 0.68 -2.97
N SER A 69 -6.86 0.39 -2.05
CA SER A 69 -8.12 -0.29 -2.29
C SER A 69 -9.16 0.39 -1.42
N TRP A 70 -10.13 1.06 -2.05
CA TRP A 70 -11.11 1.89 -1.38
C TRP A 70 -11.76 1.17 -0.17
N PRO A 71 -11.80 1.77 1.03
CA PRO A 71 -11.42 3.14 1.39
C PRO A 71 -9.96 3.31 1.89
N MET A 72 -9.10 2.30 1.76
CA MET A 72 -7.76 2.28 2.33
C MET A 72 -6.68 2.66 1.31
N ALA A 73 -5.64 3.36 1.78
CA ALA A 73 -4.42 3.62 1.02
C ALA A 73 -3.18 3.38 1.88
N ASP A 74 -2.15 2.81 1.27
CA ASP A 74 -0.86 2.55 1.90
C ASP A 74 0.17 3.56 1.40
N TYR A 75 0.91 4.13 2.35
CA TYR A 75 1.88 5.19 2.12
C TYR A 75 3.30 4.77 2.49
N GLU A 76 4.25 5.15 1.64
CA GLU A 76 5.66 5.17 2.00
C GLU A 76 5.95 6.35 2.92
N VAL A 77 6.73 6.08 3.97
CA VAL A 77 7.06 7.03 5.02
C VAL A 77 8.59 7.18 5.10
N PRO A 78 9.11 8.41 5.29
CA PRO A 78 10.55 8.60 5.53
C PRO A 78 11.06 7.76 6.71
N LYS A 79 12.29 7.24 6.60
CA LYS A 79 12.86 6.35 7.61
C LYS A 79 12.85 7.00 9.00
N GLY A 80 12.42 6.24 10.01
CA GLY A 80 12.38 6.68 11.40
C GLY A 80 11.15 7.50 11.78
N LYS A 81 10.18 7.66 10.87
CA LYS A 81 8.91 8.33 11.15
C LYS A 81 7.80 7.32 11.42
N TYR A 82 6.92 7.71 12.33
CA TYR A 82 5.68 7.02 12.69
C TYR A 82 5.83 5.57 13.17
N GLY A 83 7.05 5.17 13.54
CA GLY A 83 7.40 3.79 13.84
C GLY A 83 7.40 2.86 12.63
N VAL A 84 7.38 3.36 11.39
CA VAL A 84 7.37 2.57 10.15
C VAL A 84 8.78 2.08 9.82
N GLY A 85 8.94 0.77 9.63
CA GLY A 85 10.17 0.09 9.24
C GLY A 85 10.41 0.07 7.72
N SER A 86 11.56 -0.46 7.30
CA SER A 86 12.00 -0.43 5.89
C SER A 86 11.15 -1.27 4.93
N SER A 87 10.45 -2.28 5.45
CA SER A 87 9.62 -3.21 4.67
C SER A 87 8.14 -3.07 5.01
N GLU A 88 7.76 -1.91 5.54
CA GLU A 88 6.43 -1.61 6.05
C GLU A 88 5.90 -0.32 5.40
N LEU A 89 4.59 -0.11 5.52
CA LEU A 89 3.87 1.04 5.03
C LEU A 89 2.90 1.54 6.10
N LEU A 90 2.52 2.81 6.00
CA LEU A 90 1.48 3.40 6.83
C LEU A 90 0.14 3.30 6.09
N ARG A 91 -0.85 2.64 6.69
CA ARG A 91 -2.21 2.57 6.14
C ARG A 91 -3.08 3.70 6.67
N VAL A 92 -3.78 4.37 5.77
CA VAL A 92 -4.71 5.46 6.06
C VAL A 92 -6.07 5.12 5.48
N ASN A 93 -7.13 5.40 6.25
CA ASN A 93 -8.50 5.37 5.76
C ASN A 93 -8.80 6.71 5.07
N CYS A 94 -9.03 6.69 3.77
CA CYS A 94 -9.28 7.86 2.95
C CYS A 94 -10.66 8.49 3.13
N GLU A 95 -11.60 7.76 3.74
CA GLU A 95 -12.91 8.30 4.06
C GLU A 95 -12.88 9.10 5.36
N SER A 96 -12.21 8.61 6.41
CA SER A 96 -12.11 9.31 7.71
C SER A 96 -10.86 10.18 7.85
N GLY A 97 -9.82 9.93 7.06
CA GLY A 97 -8.49 10.53 7.23
C GLY A 97 -7.65 9.89 8.34
N GLU A 98 -8.17 8.86 9.00
CA GLU A 98 -7.50 8.24 10.15
C GLU A 98 -6.37 7.32 9.72
N VAL A 99 -5.28 7.34 10.50
CA VAL A 99 -4.23 6.31 10.39
C VAL A 99 -4.77 5.02 10.99
N VAL A 100 -4.80 3.97 10.18
CA VAL A 100 -5.26 2.64 10.58
C VAL A 100 -4.14 1.86 11.27
N GLY A 101 -2.89 2.03 10.82
CA GLY A 101 -1.73 1.39 11.43
C GLY A 101 -0.66 1.02 10.40
N ILE A 102 0.22 0.10 10.80
CA ILE A 102 1.37 -0.33 10.02
C ILE A 102 1.09 -1.67 9.36
N VAL A 103 1.38 -1.75 8.06
CA VAL A 103 1.18 -2.96 7.24
C VAL A 103 2.47 -3.34 6.53
N LYS A 104 2.52 -4.56 6.00
CA LYS A 104 3.66 -5.01 5.20
C LYS A 104 3.65 -4.33 3.83
N ARG A 105 4.83 -4.08 3.29
CA ARG A 105 4.99 -3.64 1.90
C ARG A 105 4.48 -4.70 0.92
#